data_AF-A0A2J7QFN9-F1
#
_entry.id   AF-A0A2J7QFN9-F1
#
_cell.length_a   1.000
_cell.length_b   1.000
_cell.length_c   1.000
_cell.angle_alpha   90.00
_cell.angle_beta   90.00
_cell.angle_gamma   90.00
#
_symmetry.space_group_name_H-M   'P 1'
#
loop_
_entity.id
_entity.type
_entity.pdbx_description
1 polymer ?
#
loop_
_entity_poly.entity_id
_entity_poly.type
_entity_poly.pdbx_seq_one_letter_code
_entity_poly.pdbx_strand_id
1 'polypeptide(L)'
;MARVGEMEVLQTQMEELRLQLETLRIGEAHRGQSKEVSLVAGIKEWTGIETLAKVSGWTSHDKASIVKAKLQGLALQFLKGREELGRDGCSLEVLRQALIERFSDKLPDQYYDTGLQDAFQGKNESAEEFSDSCRKICLRTIRKVNDEETQRLINEEAERRLLAAYVHGLRGIVGQQVQFQMPSTMEQAVRLAVTVENVEKHKQLTESVKNVFITRSDVECFRCRKRGHYARDCRQETPP
;
A
#
# COMPACT_ATOMS: atom_id res chain seq x y z
N MET A 1 -9.37 -36.10 -42.72
CA MET A 1 -10.32 -35.73 -41.64
C MET A 1 -9.64 -35.61 -40.28
N ALA A 2 -8.57 -36.36 -39.95
CA ALA A 2 -7.87 -36.24 -38.65
C ALA A 2 -7.19 -34.88 -38.37
N ARG A 3 -6.64 -34.20 -39.38
CA ARG A 3 -5.94 -32.91 -39.21
C ARG A 3 -6.84 -31.71 -38.92
N VAL A 4 -8.14 -31.81 -39.20
CA VAL A 4 -9.09 -30.71 -38.94
C VAL A 4 -9.49 -30.69 -37.46
N GLY A 5 -9.70 -31.86 -36.87
CA GLY A 5 -9.99 -31.99 -35.43
C GLY A 5 -8.83 -31.56 -34.53
N GLU A 6 -7.58 -31.84 -34.92
CA GLU A 6 -6.40 -31.36 -34.16
C GLU A 6 -6.27 -29.84 -34.18
N MET A 7 -6.64 -29.21 -35.30
CA MET A 7 -6.59 -27.76 -35.47
C MET A 7 -7.71 -27.05 -34.68
N GLU A 8 -8.90 -27.66 -34.60
CA GLU A 8 -10.00 -27.18 -33.76
C GLU A 8 -9.68 -27.31 -32.27
N VAL A 9 -9.03 -28.40 -31.85
CA VAL A 9 -8.57 -28.58 -30.46
C VAL A 9 -7.50 -27.54 -30.10
N LEU A 10 -6.54 -27.28 -30.99
CA LEU A 10 -5.53 -26.24 -30.80
C LEU A 10 -6.12 -24.83 -30.77
N GLN A 11 -7.13 -24.55 -31.60
CA GLN A 11 -7.86 -23.28 -31.57
C GLN A 11 -8.60 -23.09 -30.25
N THR A 12 -9.28 -24.14 -29.76
CA THR A 12 -10.01 -24.11 -28.49
C THR A 12 -9.05 -23.88 -27.31
N GLN A 13 -7.89 -24.55 -27.31
CA GLN A 13 -6.84 -24.36 -26.29
C GLN A 13 -6.23 -22.94 -26.35
N MET A 14 -6.05 -22.38 -27.55
CA MET A 14 -5.58 -21.00 -27.75
C MET A 14 -6.61 -19.97 -27.25
N GLU A 15 -7.90 -20.20 -27.48
CA GLU A 15 -9.00 -19.36 -26.99
C GLU A 15 -9.06 -19.37 -25.45
N GLU A 16 -8.90 -20.54 -24.85
CA GLU A 16 -8.90 -20.71 -23.40
C GLU A 16 -7.68 -20.07 -22.73
N LEU A 17 -6.49 -20.22 -23.32
CA LEU A 17 -5.29 -19.52 -22.87
C LEU A 17 -5.42 -17.99 -23.00
N ARG A 18 -6.11 -17.49 -24.04
CA ARG A 18 -6.42 -16.07 -24.18
C ARG A 18 -7.36 -15.58 -23.07
N LEU A 19 -8.41 -16.33 -22.77
CA LEU A 19 -9.37 -16.01 -21.71
C LEU A 19 -8.70 -16.03 -20.31
N GLN A 20 -7.79 -16.98 -20.08
CA GLN A 20 -6.99 -17.03 -18.85
C GLN A 20 -5.99 -15.86 -18.76
N LEU A 21 -5.42 -15.41 -19.87
CA LEU A 21 -4.59 -14.19 -19.90
C LEU A 21 -5.41 -12.91 -19.67
N GLU A 22 -6.67 -12.90 -20.10
CA GLU A 22 -7.56 -11.75 -19.98
C GLU A 22 -8.13 -11.60 -18.55
N THR A 23 -8.39 -12.71 -17.85
CA THR A 23 -8.77 -12.71 -16.43
C THR A 23 -7.62 -12.34 -15.49
N LEU A 24 -6.37 -12.42 -15.95
CA LEU A 24 -5.17 -11.94 -15.24
C LEU A 24 -4.91 -10.42 -15.46
N ARG A 25 -5.84 -9.68 -16.07
CA ARG A 25 -5.78 -8.20 -16.13
C ARG A 25 -5.96 -7.61 -14.73
N ILE A 26 -4.84 -7.38 -14.05
CA ILE A 26 -4.81 -6.48 -12.90
C ILE A 26 -4.92 -5.04 -13.42
N GLY A 27 -6.05 -4.40 -13.13
CA GLY A 27 -6.17 -2.94 -13.10
C GLY A 27 -6.92 -2.31 -14.29
N GLU A 28 -8.25 -2.25 -14.18
CA GLU A 28 -9.01 -1.15 -14.80
C GLU A 28 -9.04 0.08 -13.87
N ALA A 29 -8.93 1.26 -14.51
CA ALA A 29 -9.26 2.61 -14.03
C ALA A 29 -8.34 3.31 -12.99
N HIS A 30 -7.57 4.30 -13.43
CA HIS A 30 -7.97 5.72 -13.46
C HIS A 30 -6.87 6.60 -14.10
N ARG A 31 -7.30 7.78 -14.58
CA ARG A 31 -6.54 8.73 -15.39
C ARG A 31 -5.79 9.71 -14.47
N GLY A 32 -4.47 9.78 -14.58
CA GLY A 32 -3.66 10.83 -13.96
C GLY A 32 -2.40 10.32 -13.26
N GLN A 33 -1.26 10.42 -13.95
CA GLN A 33 0.12 10.48 -13.42
C GLN A 33 0.69 9.37 -12.51
N SER A 34 -0.07 8.40 -12.00
CA SER A 34 0.48 7.28 -11.19
C SER A 34 0.89 6.01 -11.96
N LYS A 35 0.89 6.05 -13.31
CA LYS A 35 1.10 4.84 -14.13
C LYS A 35 2.54 4.32 -14.17
N GLU A 36 3.54 5.18 -13.97
CA GLU A 36 4.96 4.79 -14.13
C GLU A 36 5.51 4.05 -12.91
N VAL A 37 5.18 4.49 -11.70
CA VAL A 37 5.64 3.86 -10.44
C VAL A 37 5.00 2.47 -10.24
N SER A 38 3.76 2.29 -10.73
CA SER A 38 3.06 0.99 -10.70
C SER A 38 3.68 -0.04 -11.65
N LEU A 39 4.18 0.38 -12.82
CA LEU A 39 4.85 -0.52 -13.75
C LEU A 39 6.17 -1.04 -13.17
N VAL A 40 6.96 -0.18 -12.50
CA VAL A 40 8.23 -0.55 -11.85
C VAL A 40 8.01 -1.45 -10.64
N ALA A 41 6.98 -1.18 -9.84
CA ALA A 41 6.58 -2.05 -8.74
C ALA A 41 6.18 -3.44 -9.28
N GLY A 42 5.35 -3.48 -10.33
CA GLY A 42 4.99 -4.73 -11.00
C GLY A 42 6.17 -5.46 -11.64
N ILE A 43 7.15 -4.74 -12.20
CA ILE A 43 8.39 -5.32 -12.78
C ILE A 43 9.32 -5.89 -11.69
N LYS A 44 9.45 -5.20 -10.55
CA LYS A 44 10.22 -5.68 -9.40
C LYS A 44 9.50 -6.85 -8.71
N GLU A 45 8.17 -6.84 -8.69
CA GLU A 45 7.29 -7.87 -8.11
C GLU A 45 6.80 -8.91 -9.13
N TRP A 46 7.54 -9.21 -10.20
CA TRP A 46 7.27 -10.35 -11.10
C TRP A 46 7.33 -11.74 -10.42
N THR A 47 7.10 -11.80 -9.10
CA THR A 47 6.92 -12.98 -8.28
C THR A 47 5.93 -13.96 -8.90
N GLY A 48 4.84 -13.48 -9.50
CA GLY A 48 3.87 -14.33 -10.21
C GLY A 48 4.45 -15.06 -11.43
N ILE A 49 5.34 -14.42 -12.19
CA ILE A 49 6.02 -15.06 -13.33
C ILE A 49 7.11 -16.01 -12.84
N GLU A 50 7.80 -15.66 -11.77
CA GLU A 50 8.83 -16.49 -11.15
C GLU A 50 8.26 -17.74 -10.47
N THR A 51 7.10 -17.65 -9.81
CA THR A 51 6.41 -18.80 -9.20
C THR A 51 5.85 -19.73 -10.26
N LEU A 52 5.20 -19.18 -11.30
CA LEU A 52 4.72 -19.97 -12.44
C LEU A 52 5.88 -20.68 -13.14
N ALA A 53 6.98 -19.96 -13.40
CA ALA A 53 8.17 -20.55 -14.01
C ALA A 53 8.76 -21.71 -13.20
N LYS A 54 8.71 -21.67 -11.87
CA LYS A 54 9.16 -22.77 -11.00
C LYS A 54 8.25 -23.99 -11.11
N VAL A 55 6.93 -23.77 -11.25
CA VAL A 55 5.93 -24.84 -11.37
C VAL A 55 5.94 -25.47 -12.77
N SER A 56 6.23 -24.69 -13.81
CA SER A 56 6.13 -25.11 -15.22
C SER A 56 7.47 -25.36 -15.92
N GLY A 57 8.61 -25.15 -15.25
CA GLY A 57 9.94 -25.43 -15.81
C GLY A 57 10.37 -24.49 -16.94
N TRP A 58 9.89 -23.23 -16.94
CA TRP A 58 10.19 -22.27 -18.01
C TRP A 58 11.67 -21.90 -18.10
N THR A 59 12.19 -21.86 -19.32
CA THR A 59 13.55 -21.36 -19.59
C THR A 59 13.61 -19.84 -19.44
N SER A 60 14.82 -19.28 -19.32
CA SER A 60 15.02 -17.83 -19.24
C SER A 60 14.47 -17.08 -20.48
N HIS A 61 14.41 -17.74 -21.63
CA HIS A 61 13.86 -17.19 -22.87
C HIS A 61 12.33 -17.19 -22.84
N ASP A 62 11.70 -18.25 -22.35
CA ASP A 62 10.24 -18.32 -22.19
C ASP A 62 9.74 -17.22 -21.27
N LYS A 63 10.46 -16.99 -20.15
CA LYS A 63 10.15 -15.88 -19.23
C LYS A 63 10.27 -14.53 -19.91
N ALA A 64 11.31 -14.32 -20.72
CA ALA A 64 11.49 -13.08 -21.47
C ALA A 64 10.36 -12.86 -22.48
N SER A 65 9.94 -13.91 -23.19
CA SER A 65 8.81 -13.85 -24.14
C SER A 65 7.49 -13.52 -23.45
N ILE A 66 7.20 -14.14 -22.30
CA ILE A 66 6.00 -13.84 -21.50
C ILE A 66 6.03 -12.40 -20.98
N VAL A 67 7.19 -11.93 -20.51
CA VAL A 67 7.37 -10.54 -20.08
C VAL A 67 7.11 -9.59 -21.23
N LYS A 68 7.73 -9.80 -22.40
CA LYS A 68 7.51 -9.00 -23.61
C LYS A 68 6.03 -8.92 -23.97
N ALA A 69 5.32 -10.04 -23.92
CA ALA A 69 3.88 -10.11 -24.19
C ALA A 69 3.03 -9.35 -23.15
N LYS A 70 3.51 -9.23 -21.92
CA LYS A 70 2.84 -8.50 -20.83
C LYS A 70 3.17 -7.00 -20.78
N LEU A 71 4.22 -6.53 -21.46
CA LEU A 71 4.55 -5.11 -21.52
C LEU A 71 3.48 -4.33 -22.29
N GLN A 72 3.05 -3.20 -21.73
CA GLN A 72 2.06 -2.31 -22.35
C GLN A 72 2.54 -0.86 -22.32
N GLY A 73 1.94 -0.01 -23.16
CA GLY A 73 2.20 1.43 -23.18
C GLY A 73 3.66 1.79 -23.50
N LEU A 74 4.24 2.69 -22.68
CA LEU A 74 5.59 3.22 -22.88
C LEU A 74 6.68 2.15 -22.78
N ALA A 75 6.49 1.10 -21.96
CA ALA A 75 7.45 -0.01 -21.87
C ALA A 75 7.48 -0.87 -23.14
N LEU A 76 6.33 -1.06 -23.79
CA LEU A 76 6.27 -1.73 -25.09
C LEU A 76 6.90 -0.86 -26.20
N GLN A 77 6.69 0.46 -26.17
CA GLN A 77 7.34 1.39 -27.10
C GLN A 77 8.86 1.40 -26.92
N PHE A 78 9.34 1.38 -25.67
CA PHE A 78 10.76 1.27 -25.35
C PHE A 78 11.38 -0.01 -25.92
N LEU A 79 10.68 -1.14 -25.81
CA LEU A 79 11.14 -2.41 -26.36
C LEU A 79 11.15 -2.41 -27.89
N LYS A 80 10.11 -1.86 -28.53
CA LYS A 80 10.05 -1.70 -30.00
C LYS A 80 11.16 -0.78 -30.54
N GLY A 81 11.59 0.20 -29.74
CA GLY A 81 12.69 1.10 -30.10
C GLY A 81 14.09 0.51 -29.94
N ARG A 82 14.24 -0.67 -29.32
CA ARG A 82 15.53 -1.38 -29.16
C ARG A 82 15.44 -2.79 -29.75
N GLU A 83 15.88 -2.94 -31.01
CA GLU A 83 15.89 -4.23 -31.70
C GLU A 83 16.68 -5.33 -30.94
N GLU A 84 17.71 -4.94 -30.19
CA GLU A 84 18.50 -5.85 -29.35
C GLU A 84 17.70 -6.51 -28.22
N LEU A 85 16.74 -5.77 -27.65
CA LEU A 85 15.83 -6.26 -26.60
C LEU A 85 14.58 -6.93 -27.20
N GLY A 86 14.24 -6.59 -28.44
CA GLY A 86 13.15 -7.20 -29.20
C GLY A 86 13.43 -8.65 -29.63
N ARG A 87 14.69 -8.98 -29.96
CA ARG A 87 15.09 -10.32 -30.44
C ARG A 87 14.74 -11.45 -29.47
N ASP A 88 14.33 -12.60 -30.00
CA ASP A 88 13.91 -13.80 -29.24
C ASP A 88 15.02 -14.42 -28.39
N GLY A 89 16.29 -14.09 -28.69
CA GLY A 89 17.45 -14.51 -27.91
C GLY A 89 17.75 -13.67 -26.66
N CYS A 90 16.99 -12.62 -26.36
CA CYS A 90 17.26 -11.76 -25.20
C CYS A 90 17.00 -12.52 -23.88
N SER A 91 17.98 -12.53 -22.99
CA SER A 91 17.82 -13.12 -21.66
C SER A 91 16.95 -12.23 -20.77
N LEU A 92 16.16 -12.87 -19.91
CA LEU A 92 15.30 -12.15 -18.95
C LEU A 92 16.07 -11.12 -18.12
N GLU A 93 17.29 -11.44 -17.69
CA GLU A 93 18.12 -10.56 -16.87
C GLU A 93 18.48 -9.25 -17.59
N VAL A 94 18.85 -9.33 -18.87
CA VAL A 94 19.18 -8.14 -19.68
C VAL A 94 17.93 -7.29 -19.91
N LEU A 95 16.80 -7.93 -20.21
CA LEU A 95 15.51 -7.24 -20.37
C LEU A 95 15.08 -6.56 -19.06
N ARG A 96 15.20 -7.26 -17.92
CA ARG A 96 14.87 -6.74 -16.59
C ARG A 96 15.75 -5.55 -16.23
N GLN A 97 17.06 -5.66 -16.46
CA GLN A 97 18.01 -4.59 -16.18
C GLN A 97 17.71 -3.33 -17.00
N ALA A 98 17.45 -3.48 -18.31
CA ALA A 98 17.12 -2.35 -19.18
C ALA A 98 15.81 -1.65 -18.79
N LEU A 99 14.80 -2.41 -18.36
CA LEU A 99 13.54 -1.86 -17.87
C LEU A 99 13.73 -1.15 -16.52
N ILE A 100 14.48 -1.75 -15.60
CA ILE A 100 14.80 -1.11 -14.31
C ILE A 100 15.60 0.17 -14.56
N GLU A 101 16.61 0.16 -15.41
CA GLU A 101 17.42 1.36 -15.67
C GLU A 101 16.60 2.51 -16.28
N ARG A 102 15.69 2.19 -17.21
CA ARG A 102 14.88 3.19 -17.89
C ARG A 102 13.77 3.76 -17.01
N PHE A 103 13.10 2.90 -16.25
CA PHE A 103 11.87 3.24 -15.52
C PHE A 103 12.09 3.37 -14.01
N SER A 104 13.25 3.01 -13.45
CA SER A 104 13.52 3.30 -12.04
C SER A 104 13.56 4.80 -11.79
N ASP A 105 12.96 5.20 -10.68
CA ASP A 105 13.04 6.55 -10.17
C ASP A 105 14.52 6.85 -9.84
N LYS A 106 15.16 7.74 -10.61
CA LYS A 106 16.56 8.18 -10.42
C LYS A 106 16.70 9.19 -9.28
N LEU A 107 15.92 9.02 -8.22
CA LEU A 107 15.96 9.89 -7.06
C LEU A 107 17.09 9.43 -6.14
N PRO A 108 17.90 10.36 -5.60
CA PRO A 108 18.91 10.04 -4.59
C PRO A 108 18.27 9.37 -3.37
N ASP A 109 18.99 8.45 -2.73
CA ASP A 109 18.53 7.74 -1.52
C ASP A 109 18.03 8.72 -0.43
N GLN A 110 18.72 9.86 -0.29
CA GLN A 110 18.37 10.94 0.63
C GLN A 110 16.93 11.45 0.46
N TYR A 111 16.38 11.45 -0.76
CA TYR A 111 15.00 11.86 -1.01
C TYR A 111 14.00 10.94 -0.31
N TYR A 112 14.25 9.63 -0.33
CA TYR A 112 13.40 8.65 0.34
C TYR A 112 13.61 8.67 1.85
N ASP A 113 14.82 8.99 2.32
CA ASP A 113 15.09 9.18 3.75
C ASP A 113 14.33 10.40 4.30
N THR A 114 14.39 11.54 3.61
CA THR A 114 13.59 12.72 3.97
C THR A 114 12.10 12.45 3.86
N GLY A 115 11.66 11.76 2.80
CA GLY A 115 10.26 11.36 2.64
C GLY A 115 9.76 10.42 3.74
N LEU A 116 10.63 9.57 4.30
CA LEU A 116 10.29 8.72 5.44
C LEU A 116 10.22 9.54 6.73
N GLN A 117 11.15 10.47 6.95
CA GLN A 117 11.16 11.33 8.14
C GLN A 117 9.96 12.28 8.20
N ASP A 118 9.55 12.80 7.04
CA ASP A 118 8.40 13.72 6.92
C ASP A 118 7.08 12.96 6.73
N ALA A 119 7.06 11.64 6.85
CA ALA A 119 5.86 10.84 6.70
C ALA A 119 4.89 11.12 7.86
N PHE A 120 3.65 11.51 7.54
CA PHE A 120 2.58 11.72 8.51
C PHE A 120 1.35 10.91 8.15
N GLN A 121 0.69 10.39 9.18
CA GLN A 121 -0.56 9.67 9.03
C GLN A 121 -1.65 10.59 8.45
N GLY A 122 -2.29 10.13 7.37
CA GLY A 122 -3.40 10.81 6.72
C GLY A 122 -4.60 11.03 7.67
N LYS A 123 -5.49 11.97 7.31
CA LYS A 123 -6.69 12.28 8.13
C LYS A 123 -7.65 11.09 8.30
N ASN A 124 -7.73 10.24 7.29
CA ASN A 124 -8.63 9.09 7.22
C ASN A 124 -7.86 7.77 7.05
N GLU A 125 -6.53 7.80 7.25
CA GLU A 125 -5.68 6.62 7.13
C GLU A 125 -5.58 5.95 8.51
N SER A 126 -5.80 4.65 8.58
CA SER A 126 -5.65 3.88 9.82
C SER A 126 -4.19 3.76 10.24
N ALA A 127 -3.97 3.46 11.52
CA ALA A 127 -2.62 3.20 12.03
C ALA A 127 -1.91 2.02 11.33
N GLU A 128 -2.67 1.05 10.80
CA GLU A 128 -2.12 -0.08 10.03
C GLU A 128 -1.73 0.34 8.61
N GLU A 129 -2.62 1.02 7.89
CA GLU A 129 -2.33 1.51 6.53
C GLU A 129 -1.13 2.46 6.52
N PHE A 130 -1.03 3.35 7.51
CA PHE A 130 0.14 4.22 7.66
C PHE A 130 1.42 3.41 7.88
N SER A 131 1.34 2.29 8.61
CA SER A 131 2.48 1.40 8.82
C SER A 131 2.97 0.77 7.50
N ASP A 132 2.03 0.38 6.63
CA ASP A 132 2.33 -0.18 5.31
C ASP A 132 2.93 0.87 4.36
N SER A 133 2.37 2.09 4.39
CA SER A 133 2.92 3.26 3.69
C SER A 133 4.38 3.53 4.09
N CYS A 134 4.67 3.57 5.39
CA CYS A 134 6.02 3.76 5.90
C CYS A 134 6.97 2.61 5.52
N ARG A 135 6.52 1.35 5.62
CA ARG A 135 7.31 0.17 5.19
C ARG A 135 7.66 0.26 3.72
N LYS A 136 6.70 0.65 2.87
CA LYS A 136 6.90 0.80 1.42
C LYS A 136 7.97 1.85 1.09
N ILE A 137 8.01 2.97 1.81
CA ILE A 137 9.04 4.00 1.63
C ILE A 137 10.39 3.48 2.13
N CYS A 138 10.43 2.84 3.30
CA CYS A 138 11.65 2.27 3.88
C CYS A 138 12.29 1.19 2.97
N LEU A 139 11.50 0.33 2.33
CA LEU A 139 12.04 -0.68 1.39
C LEU A 139 12.79 -0.07 0.20
N ARG A 140 12.54 1.21 -0.13
CA ARG A 140 13.26 1.91 -1.21
C ARG A 140 14.61 2.45 -0.77
N THR A 141 14.83 2.66 0.52
CA THR A 141 16.12 3.13 1.07
C THR A 141 17.09 1.98 1.36
N ILE A 142 16.60 0.74 1.42
CA ILE A 142 17.43 -0.44 1.68
C ILE A 142 18.19 -0.83 0.41
N ARG A 143 19.48 -0.53 0.40
CA ARG A 143 20.43 -1.07 -0.59
C ARG A 143 20.68 -2.56 -0.34
N LYS A 144 20.82 -3.33 -1.42
CA LYS A 144 21.22 -4.75 -1.37
C LYS A 144 22.74 -4.85 -1.51
N VAL A 145 23.37 -5.49 -0.54
CA VAL A 145 24.80 -5.78 -0.49
C VAL A 145 24.99 -7.30 -0.42
N ASN A 146 26.04 -7.83 -1.06
CA ASN A 146 26.30 -9.27 -1.12
C ASN A 146 26.74 -9.88 0.22
N ASP A 147 27.26 -9.05 1.12
CA ASP A 147 27.73 -9.46 2.43
C ASP A 147 26.55 -9.54 3.42
N GLU A 148 26.36 -10.71 4.03
CA GLU A 148 25.20 -10.98 4.91
C GLU A 148 25.24 -10.14 6.19
N GLU A 149 26.42 -9.94 6.78
CA GLU A 149 26.58 -9.18 8.02
C GLU A 149 26.30 -7.69 7.78
N THR A 150 26.87 -7.14 6.71
CA THR A 150 26.60 -5.78 6.26
C THR A 150 25.12 -5.58 5.91
N GLN A 151 24.49 -6.56 5.26
CA GLN A 151 23.06 -6.49 4.94
C GLN A 151 22.20 -6.48 6.21
N ARG A 152 22.55 -7.27 7.24
CA ARG A 152 21.85 -7.25 8.53
C ARG A 152 21.91 -5.88 9.18
N LEU A 153 23.09 -5.27 9.26
CA LEU A 153 23.27 -3.94 9.83
C LEU A 153 22.47 -2.87 9.08
N ILE A 154 22.44 -2.95 7.75
CA ILE A 154 21.62 -2.04 6.92
C ILE A 154 20.14 -2.21 7.22
N ASN A 155 19.67 -3.45 7.37
CA ASN A 155 18.28 -3.75 7.67
C ASN A 155 17.88 -3.27 9.08
N GLU A 156 18.73 -3.52 10.09
CA GLU A 156 18.49 -3.05 11.47
C GLU A 156 18.45 -1.52 11.55
N GLU A 157 19.34 -0.84 10.85
CA GLU A 157 19.34 0.62 10.77
C GLU A 157 18.07 1.13 10.07
N ALA A 158 17.63 0.47 9.00
CA ALA A 158 16.41 0.81 8.30
C ALA A 158 15.15 0.58 9.16
N GLU A 159 15.10 -0.50 9.95
CA GLU A 159 14.01 -0.77 10.90
C GLU A 159 13.94 0.29 11.99
N ARG A 160 15.09 0.74 12.51
CA ARG A 160 15.12 1.80 13.52
C ARG A 160 14.61 3.13 12.97
N ARG A 161 15.01 3.48 11.74
CA ARG A 161 14.51 4.66 11.04
C ARG A 161 13.00 4.57 10.75
N LEU A 162 12.53 3.40 10.32
CA LEU A 162 11.11 3.13 10.10
C LEU A 162 10.29 3.29 11.38
N LEU A 163 10.75 2.70 12.48
CA LEU A 163 10.10 2.81 13.78
C LEU A 163 10.00 4.27 14.23
N ALA A 164 11.11 5.01 14.13
CA ALA A 164 11.13 6.42 14.48
C ALA A 164 10.14 7.23 13.62
N ALA A 165 10.16 7.07 12.30
CA ALA A 165 9.23 7.74 11.39
C ALA A 165 7.77 7.41 11.71
N TYR A 166 7.45 6.15 11.95
CA TYR A 166 6.10 5.73 12.30
C TYR A 166 5.62 6.38 13.61
N VAL A 167 6.41 6.28 14.68
CA VAL A 167 6.05 6.80 16.00
C VAL A 167 5.86 8.32 16.00
N HIS A 168 6.68 9.06 15.26
CA HIS A 168 6.57 10.53 15.15
C HIS A 168 5.49 10.98 14.16
N GLY A 169 5.23 10.18 13.11
CA GLY A 169 4.24 10.47 12.07
C GLY A 169 2.80 10.14 12.47
N LEU A 170 2.58 9.34 13.51
CA LEU A 170 1.24 9.01 14.03
C LEU A 170 0.50 10.24 14.53
N ARG A 171 -0.80 10.30 14.25
CA ARG A 171 -1.63 11.48 14.50
C ARG A 171 -2.32 11.44 15.87
N GLY A 172 -2.40 12.60 16.51
CA GLY A 172 -3.29 12.84 17.64
C GLY A 172 -2.94 12.02 18.90
N ILE A 173 -3.97 11.59 19.63
CA ILE A 173 -3.84 10.85 20.89
C ILE A 173 -3.18 9.48 20.68
N VAL A 174 -3.44 8.83 19.53
CA VAL A 174 -2.79 7.56 19.18
C VAL A 174 -1.28 7.75 19.10
N GLY A 175 -0.79 8.78 18.40
CA GLY A 175 0.63 9.08 18.31
C GLY A 175 1.26 9.42 19.66
N GLN A 176 0.61 10.28 20.46
CA GLN A 176 1.09 10.63 21.80
C GLN A 176 1.23 9.39 22.69
N GLN A 177 0.22 8.53 22.73
CA GLN A 177 0.23 7.34 23.58
C GLN A 177 1.31 6.34 23.16
N VAL A 178 1.50 6.14 21.85
CA VAL A 178 2.55 5.25 21.33
C VAL A 178 3.94 5.81 21.64
N GLN A 179 4.14 7.13 21.53
CA GLN A 179 5.38 7.80 21.90
C GLN A 179 5.74 7.60 23.39
N PHE A 180 4.77 7.77 24.29
CA PHE A 180 4.99 7.57 25.73
C PHE A 180 5.36 6.13 26.09
N GLN A 181 4.83 5.15 25.36
CA GLN A 181 5.12 3.74 25.59
C GLN A 181 6.50 3.31 25.04
N MET A 182 7.17 4.16 24.25
CA MET A 182 8.51 3.94 23.70
C MET A 182 8.72 2.50 23.18
N PRO A 183 8.02 2.08 22.12
CA PRO A 183 8.18 0.75 21.55
C PRO A 183 9.61 0.52 21.04
N SER A 184 10.10 -0.71 21.16
CA SER A 184 11.43 -1.11 20.67
C SER A 184 11.40 -1.75 19.28
N THR A 185 10.22 -2.14 18.78
CA THR A 185 10.05 -2.72 17.44
C THR A 185 8.86 -2.13 16.71
N MET A 186 8.90 -2.19 15.37
CA MET A 186 7.81 -1.72 14.52
C MET A 186 6.51 -2.47 14.80
N GLU A 187 6.57 -3.78 14.98
CA GLU A 187 5.41 -4.62 15.23
C GLU A 187 4.77 -4.29 16.59
N GLN A 188 5.59 -3.96 17.59
CA GLN A 188 5.08 -3.50 18.88
C GLN A 188 4.39 -2.14 18.73
N ALA A 189 5.01 -1.19 18.01
CA ALA A 189 4.44 0.13 17.78
C ALA A 189 3.07 0.05 17.08
N VAL A 190 2.95 -0.78 16.03
CA VAL A 190 1.68 -0.96 15.30
C VAL A 190 0.61 -1.57 16.20
N ARG A 191 0.92 -2.64 16.95
CA ARG A 191 -0.05 -3.25 17.88
C ARG A 191 -0.56 -2.24 18.91
N LEU A 192 0.34 -1.43 19.47
CA LEU A 192 -0.03 -0.37 20.42
C LEU A 192 -0.93 0.67 19.74
N ALA A 193 -0.55 1.16 18.56
CA ALA A 193 -1.30 2.16 17.82
C ALA A 193 -2.73 1.69 17.50
N VAL A 194 -2.88 0.46 17.00
CA VAL A 194 -4.18 -0.17 16.70
C VAL A 194 -5.03 -0.32 17.96
N THR A 195 -4.41 -0.75 19.07
CA THR A 195 -5.11 -0.91 20.35
C THR A 195 -5.66 0.44 20.82
N VAL A 196 -4.83 1.49 20.80
CA VAL A 196 -5.24 2.83 21.21
C VAL A 196 -6.30 3.40 20.28
N GLU A 197 -6.14 3.23 18.97
CA GLU A 197 -7.13 3.67 17.97
C GLU A 197 -8.50 3.02 18.20
N ASN A 198 -8.53 1.71 18.46
CA ASN A 198 -9.77 0.99 18.76
C ASN A 198 -10.41 1.47 20.07
N VAL A 199 -9.60 1.69 21.12
CA VAL A 199 -10.09 2.24 22.40
C VAL A 199 -10.69 3.63 22.22
N GLU A 200 -10.03 4.51 21.47
CA GLU A 200 -10.52 5.86 21.20
C GLU A 200 -11.79 5.86 20.36
N LYS A 201 -11.88 5.02 19.33
CA LYS A 201 -13.11 4.81 18.55
C LYS A 201 -14.26 4.37 19.45
N HIS A 202 -14.03 3.41 20.36
CA HIS A 202 -15.05 2.96 21.30
C HIS A 202 -15.47 4.05 22.29
N LYS A 203 -14.53 4.85 22.83
CA LYS A 203 -14.87 5.99 23.70
C LYS A 203 -15.77 6.99 22.97
N GLN A 204 -15.40 7.39 21.76
CA GLN A 204 -16.20 8.32 20.94
C GLN A 204 -17.61 7.81 20.68
N LEU A 205 -17.77 6.50 20.41
CA LEU A 205 -19.08 5.88 20.26
C LEU A 205 -19.88 5.93 21.56
N THR A 206 -19.27 5.57 22.70
CA THR A 206 -19.97 5.59 23.99
C THR A 206 -20.34 6.99 24.47
N GLU A 207 -19.49 8.00 24.22
CA GLU A 207 -19.79 9.41 24.52
C GLU A 207 -20.89 9.96 23.61
N SER A 208 -20.84 9.61 22.32
CA SER A 208 -21.90 9.98 21.36
C SER A 208 -23.25 9.38 21.78
N VAL A 209 -23.26 8.13 22.24
CA VAL A 209 -24.45 7.47 22.78
C VAL A 209 -24.94 8.21 24.04
N LYS A 210 -24.07 8.52 25.00
CA LYS A 210 -24.46 9.28 26.21
C LYS A 210 -25.11 10.63 25.87
N ASN A 211 -24.62 11.33 24.85
CA ASN A 211 -25.18 12.61 24.42
C ASN A 211 -26.55 12.46 23.74
N VAL A 212 -26.81 11.33 23.06
CA VAL A 212 -28.12 11.02 22.45
C VAL A 212 -29.15 10.60 23.51
N PHE A 213 -28.70 9.96 24.60
CA PHE A 213 -29.58 9.49 25.69
C PHE A 213 -29.77 10.52 26.82
N ILE A 214 -29.38 11.79 26.67
CA ILE A 214 -29.84 12.86 27.58
C ILE A 214 -31.34 13.03 27.38
N THR A 215 -32.11 12.31 28.18
CA THR A 215 -33.56 12.41 28.22
C THR A 215 -33.97 13.82 28.66
N ARG A 216 -35.10 14.35 28.15
CA ARG A 216 -35.62 15.68 28.57
C ARG A 216 -35.71 15.83 30.10
N SER A 217 -35.90 14.73 30.82
CA SER A 217 -35.91 14.63 32.29
C SER A 217 -34.58 14.96 32.97
N ASP A 218 -33.44 14.81 32.30
CA ASP A 218 -32.12 15.12 32.86
C ASP A 218 -31.64 16.54 32.58
N VAL A 219 -32.32 17.25 31.67
CA VAL A 219 -32.00 18.64 31.33
C VAL A 219 -32.50 19.58 32.43
N GLU A 220 -31.59 20.36 33.00
CA GLU A 220 -31.89 21.40 33.98
C GLU A 220 -32.13 22.74 33.28
N CYS A 221 -33.25 23.39 33.58
CA CYS A 221 -33.59 24.67 33.00
C CYS A 221 -32.69 25.79 33.56
N PHE A 222 -31.90 26.44 32.70
CA PHE A 222 -31.04 27.56 33.10
C PHE A 222 -31.78 28.79 33.68
N ARG A 223 -33.11 28.89 33.49
CA ARG A 223 -33.92 29.99 34.02
C ARG A 223 -34.45 29.71 35.42
N CYS A 224 -34.99 28.52 35.68
CA CYS A 224 -35.65 28.18 36.95
C CYS A 224 -34.98 27.04 37.74
N ARG A 225 -33.87 26.48 37.22
CA ARG A 225 -33.13 25.33 37.77
C ARG A 225 -33.96 24.07 38.02
N LYS A 226 -35.14 23.96 37.39
CA LYS A 226 -35.98 22.76 37.43
C LYS A 226 -35.63 21.84 36.27
N ARG A 227 -35.62 20.53 36.51
CA ARG A 227 -35.35 19.50 35.49
C ARG A 227 -36.59 19.24 34.62
N GLY A 228 -36.42 18.66 33.43
CA GLY A 228 -37.54 18.23 32.57
C GLY A 228 -37.87 19.15 31.38
N HIS A 229 -37.24 20.32 31.25
CA HIS A 229 -37.51 21.26 30.15
C HIS A 229 -36.31 22.21 29.90
N TYR A 230 -36.22 22.74 28.69
CA TYR A 230 -35.20 23.74 28.33
C TYR A 230 -35.61 25.15 28.74
N ALA A 231 -34.65 26.07 28.89
CA ALA A 231 -34.91 27.47 29.26
C ALA A 231 -35.87 28.22 28.32
N ARG A 232 -35.92 27.83 27.03
CA ARG A 232 -36.87 28.36 26.04
C ARG A 232 -38.32 27.92 26.27
N ASP A 233 -38.52 26.74 26.87
CA ASP A 233 -39.83 26.14 27.14
C ASP A 233 -40.28 26.44 28.59
N CYS A 234 -39.58 27.35 29.29
CA CYS A 234 -39.81 27.66 30.68
C CYS A 234 -41.05 28.55 30.85
N ARG A 235 -42.05 28.04 31.59
CA ARG A 235 -43.31 28.76 31.89
C ARG A 235 -43.22 29.72 33.07
N GLN A 236 -42.05 29.88 33.70
CA GLN A 236 -41.88 30.85 34.77
C GLN A 236 -41.54 32.22 34.20
N GLU A 237 -42.32 33.23 34.59
CA GLU A 237 -41.99 34.63 34.36
C GLU A 237 -40.67 34.96 35.05
N THR A 238 -39.83 35.75 34.37
CA THR A 238 -38.56 36.25 34.88
C THR A 238 -38.77 36.85 36.28
N PRO A 239 -37.98 36.45 37.30
CA PRO A 239 -37.94 37.20 38.55
C PRO A 239 -37.45 38.63 38.25
N PRO A 240 -37.96 39.65 38.97
CA PRO A 240 -37.50 41.03 38.83
C PRO A 240 -36.01 41.21 39.17
#